data_AF-I8TSQ2-F1
#
_entry.id   AF-I8TSQ2-F1
#
_cell.length_a   1.000
_cell.length_b   1.000
_cell.length_c   1.000
_cell.angle_alpha   90.00
_cell.angle_beta   90.00
_cell.angle_gamma   90.00
#
_symmetry.space_group_name_H-M   'P 1'
#
loop_
_entity.id
_entity.type
_entity.pdbx_description
1 polymer ?
#
loop_
_entity_poly.entity_id
_entity_poly.type
_entity_poly.pdbx_seq_one_letter_code
_entity_poly.pdbx_strand_id
1 'polypeptide(L)'
;MVVLYNDCDRALEPELATLMQPHALRAFETPATAPAWAESAFDGRRAYVRTLDDCCNPSSLQDLWLEKSQVEWEVVDLKTGHMPFVSQPRVLAEHIIKFIDGFMAKWPHCWLLGPPLKFNI
;
A
#
# COMPACT_ATOMS: atom_id res chain seq x y z
N MET A 1 2.23 -16.13 -16.85
CA MET A 1 2.15 -14.95 -15.96
C MET A 1 0.69 -14.55 -15.76
N VAL A 2 -0.11 -15.43 -15.12
CA VAL A 2 -1.54 -15.18 -14.84
C VAL A 2 -1.76 -14.73 -13.39
N VAL A 3 -0.72 -14.75 -12.56
CA VAL A 3 -0.82 -14.50 -11.11
C VAL A 3 -0.64 -13.02 -10.76
N LEU A 4 0.47 -12.39 -11.19
CA LEU A 4 0.79 -10.99 -10.86
C LEU A 4 -0.08 -9.98 -11.63
N TYR A 5 -0.37 -10.25 -12.89
CA TYR A 5 -1.09 -9.37 -13.81
C TYR A 5 -2.52 -9.88 -14.06
N ASN A 6 -3.12 -10.53 -13.06
CA ASN A 6 -4.34 -11.32 -13.25
C ASN A 6 -5.56 -10.49 -13.70
N ASP A 7 -5.59 -9.20 -13.37
CA ASP A 7 -6.64 -8.25 -13.74
C ASP A 7 -6.13 -7.04 -14.55
N CYS A 8 -4.88 -7.07 -15.02
CA CYS A 8 -4.31 -6.04 -15.87
C CYS A 8 -4.58 -6.30 -17.36
N ASP A 9 -4.51 -5.25 -18.19
CA ASP A 9 -4.49 -5.43 -19.64
C ASP A 9 -3.27 -6.27 -20.04
N ARG A 10 -3.55 -7.40 -20.70
CA ARG A 10 -2.53 -8.36 -21.16
C ARG A 10 -1.52 -7.72 -22.11
N ALA A 11 -1.90 -6.66 -22.83
CA ALA A 11 -1.00 -5.94 -23.73
C ALA A 11 0.14 -5.23 -22.99
N LEU A 12 -0.05 -4.91 -21.70
CA LEU A 12 0.95 -4.23 -20.87
C LEU A 12 1.98 -5.19 -20.25
N GLU A 13 1.71 -6.50 -20.26
CA GLU A 13 2.56 -7.50 -19.59
C GLU A 13 4.06 -7.43 -19.99
N PRO A 14 4.42 -7.30 -21.28
CA PRO A 14 5.83 -7.22 -21.66
C PRO A 14 6.54 -6.02 -21.04
N GLU A 15 5.91 -4.85 -21.06
CA GLU A 15 6.46 -3.62 -20.48
C GLU A 15 6.58 -3.74 -18.96
N LEU A 16 5.50 -4.14 -18.29
CA LEU A 16 5.47 -4.32 -16.84
C LEU A 16 6.51 -5.34 -16.37
N ALA A 17 6.71 -6.43 -17.11
CA ALA A 17 7.72 -7.44 -16.78
C ALA A 17 9.15 -6.86 -16.78
N THR A 18 9.47 -5.95 -17.70
CA THR A 18 10.81 -5.31 -17.70
C THR A 18 11.06 -4.46 -16.46
N LEU A 19 10.01 -3.85 -15.90
CA LEU A 19 10.10 -2.98 -14.72
C LEU A 19 10.06 -3.78 -13.41
N MET A 20 9.28 -4.86 -13.34
CA MET A 20 9.02 -5.60 -12.11
C MET A 20 10.05 -6.70 -11.82
N GLN A 21 10.53 -7.41 -12.85
CA GLN A 21 11.44 -8.54 -12.66
C GLN A 21 12.78 -8.22 -11.98
N PRO A 22 13.46 -7.09 -12.26
CA PRO A 22 14.79 -6.83 -11.69
C PRO A 22 14.83 -6.79 -10.16
N HIS A 23 13.72 -6.43 -9.52
CA HIS A 23 13.64 -6.27 -8.07
C HIS A 23 13.03 -7.48 -7.35
N ALA A 24 12.36 -8.38 -8.07
CA ALA A 24 11.55 -9.44 -7.49
C ALA A 24 12.35 -10.40 -6.59
N LEU A 25 13.51 -10.89 -7.06
CA LEU A 25 14.31 -11.86 -6.31
C LEU A 25 14.95 -11.23 -5.05
N ARG A 26 15.43 -9.99 -5.17
CA ARG A 26 16.12 -9.28 -4.07
C ARG A 26 15.22 -9.07 -2.86
N ALA A 27 13.92 -8.89 -3.08
CA ALA A 27 12.95 -8.76 -2.00
C ALA A 27 12.88 -10.02 -1.11
N PHE A 28 13.06 -11.22 -1.68
CA PHE A 28 13.04 -12.48 -0.94
C PHE A 28 14.38 -12.80 -0.25
N GLU A 29 15.49 -12.28 -0.76
CA GLU A 29 16.83 -12.52 -0.22
C GLU A 29 17.21 -11.52 0.88
N THR A 30 16.50 -10.41 1.00
CA THR A 30 16.80 -9.37 1.98
C THR A 30 16.18 -9.74 3.33
N PRO A 31 16.97 -9.85 4.42
CA PRO A 31 16.42 -10.08 5.75
C PRO A 31 15.42 -8.98 6.11
N ALA A 32 14.23 -9.36 6.56
CA ALA A 32 13.24 -8.41 7.04
C ALA A 32 13.77 -7.68 8.29
N THR A 33 13.74 -6.35 8.27
CA THR A 33 14.02 -5.53 9.44
C THR A 33 12.77 -5.37 10.29
N ALA A 34 12.91 -4.76 11.48
CA ALA A 34 11.75 -4.35 12.26
C ALA A 34 10.81 -3.49 11.38
N PRO A 35 9.51 -3.81 11.34
CA PRO A 35 8.61 -3.11 10.46
C PRO A 35 8.28 -1.72 10.98
N ALA A 36 8.32 -0.70 10.11
CA ALA A 36 8.00 0.68 10.47
C ALA A 36 6.60 0.82 11.08
N TRP A 37 5.63 0.00 10.64
CA TRP A 37 4.27 0.05 11.19
C TRP A 37 4.18 -0.32 12.68
N ALA A 38 5.18 -0.99 13.27
CA ALA A 38 5.18 -1.29 14.70
C ALA A 38 5.46 -0.06 15.58
N GLU A 39 5.94 1.05 15.02
CA GLU A 39 6.21 2.26 15.80
C GLU A 39 4.90 2.95 16.18
N SER A 40 4.74 3.31 17.46
CA SER A 40 3.56 4.03 17.97
C SER A 40 3.36 5.41 17.33
N ALA A 41 4.40 5.96 16.71
CA ALA A 41 4.28 7.15 15.88
C ALA A 41 3.22 6.97 14.77
N PHE A 42 2.96 5.75 14.29
CA PHE A 42 1.95 5.51 13.26
C PHE A 42 0.54 5.22 13.83
N ASP A 43 0.32 5.30 15.15
CA ASP A 43 -0.97 5.01 15.74
C ASP A 43 -2.10 5.88 15.17
N GLY A 44 -3.17 5.22 14.72
CA GLY A 44 -4.31 5.79 14.00
C GLY A 44 -3.99 6.45 12.64
N ARG A 45 -2.80 6.17 12.08
CA ARG A 45 -2.32 6.66 10.76
C ARG A 45 -1.89 5.53 9.83
N ARG A 46 -2.39 4.31 10.06
CA ARG A 46 -2.12 3.11 9.26
C ARG A 46 -3.32 2.79 8.39
N ALA A 47 -3.10 2.64 7.09
CA ALA A 47 -4.11 2.22 6.13
C ALA A 47 -3.66 0.95 5.42
N TYR A 48 -4.60 0.05 5.13
CA TYR A 48 -4.34 -1.17 4.37
C TYR A 48 -5.33 -1.27 3.21
N VAL A 49 -4.81 -1.45 2.00
CA VAL A 49 -5.62 -1.74 0.82
C VAL A 49 -5.62 -3.25 0.61
N ARG A 50 -6.74 -3.90 0.89
CA ARG A 50 -6.91 -5.34 0.69
C ARG A 50 -7.45 -5.61 -0.71
N THR A 51 -6.68 -6.34 -1.49
CA THR A 51 -6.98 -6.69 -2.90
C THR A 51 -7.66 -8.06 -2.93
N LEU A 52 -8.97 -8.09 -3.19
CA LEU A 52 -9.78 -9.30 -2.96
C LEU A 52 -9.49 -10.43 -3.96
N ASP A 53 -9.11 -10.10 -5.19
CA ASP A 53 -8.85 -11.04 -6.28
C ASP A 53 -7.33 -11.24 -6.50
N ASP A 54 -6.51 -10.87 -5.51
CA ASP A 54 -5.05 -11.01 -5.57
C ASP A 54 -4.61 -12.47 -5.51
N CYS A 55 -3.92 -12.90 -6.56
CA CYS A 55 -3.41 -14.26 -6.70
C CYS A 55 -1.96 -14.41 -6.20
N CYS A 56 -1.23 -13.31 -6.00
CA CYS A 56 0.08 -13.31 -5.34
C CYS A 56 -0.08 -13.41 -3.82
N ASN A 57 -1.02 -12.62 -3.28
CA ASN A 57 -1.32 -12.53 -1.85
C ASN A 57 -2.81 -12.77 -1.62
N PRO A 58 -3.28 -14.03 -1.55
CA PRO A 58 -4.69 -14.32 -1.34
C PRO A 58 -5.27 -13.66 -0.08
N SER A 59 -6.56 -13.34 -0.09
CA SER A 59 -7.22 -12.63 1.03
C SER A 59 -6.95 -13.26 2.41
N SER A 60 -6.93 -14.59 2.51
CA SER A 60 -6.63 -15.30 3.77
C SER A 60 -5.20 -15.05 4.28
N LEU A 61 -4.24 -14.82 3.37
CA LEU A 61 -2.87 -14.45 3.72
C LEU A 61 -2.81 -12.98 4.17
N GLN A 62 -3.55 -12.10 3.51
CA GLN A 62 -3.66 -10.70 3.91
C GLN A 62 -4.29 -10.57 5.32
N ASP A 63 -5.34 -11.34 5.61
CA ASP A 63 -5.96 -11.41 6.94
C ASP A 63 -4.95 -11.86 8.01
N LEU A 64 -4.15 -12.88 7.70
CA LEU A 64 -3.08 -13.35 8.60
C LEU A 64 -2.03 -12.27 8.87
N TRP A 65 -1.71 -11.43 7.89
CA TRP A 65 -0.78 -10.32 8.08
C TRP A 65 -1.35 -9.22 8.96
N LEU A 66 -2.62 -8.85 8.74
CA LEU A 66 -3.32 -7.89 9.58
C LEU A 66 -3.39 -8.38 11.03
N GLU A 67 -3.75 -9.65 11.25
CA GLU A 67 -3.76 -10.27 12.57
C GLU A 67 -2.36 -10.25 13.21
N LYS A 68 -1.32 -10.71 12.49
CA LYS A 68 0.05 -10.75 13.02
C LYS A 68 0.69 -9.38 13.23
N SER A 69 0.15 -8.33 12.61
CA SER A 69 0.69 -6.98 12.75
C SER A 69 0.52 -6.43 14.17
N GLN A 70 -0.47 -6.93 14.92
CA GLN A 70 -0.77 -6.51 16.30
C GLN A 70 -0.96 -4.99 16.47
N VAL A 71 -1.35 -4.30 15.38
CA VAL A 71 -1.67 -2.88 15.35
C VAL A 71 -2.96 -2.65 14.58
N GLU A 72 -3.63 -1.53 14.85
CA GLU A 72 -4.87 -1.18 14.15
C GLU A 72 -4.59 -0.61 12.76
N TRP A 73 -5.40 -1.02 11.79
CA TRP A 73 -5.36 -0.56 10.40
C TRP A 73 -6.74 -0.04 9.95
N GLU A 74 -6.78 1.07 9.23
CA GLU A 74 -7.94 1.46 8.44
C GLU A 74 -7.93 0.67 7.14
N VAL A 75 -8.78 -0.36 7.03
CA VAL A 75 -8.79 -1.28 5.88
C VAL A 75 -9.83 -0.83 4.85
N VAL A 76 -9.45 -0.87 3.56
CA VAL A 76 -10.37 -0.81 2.44
C VAL A 76 -10.23 -2.04 1.56
N ASP A 77 -11.36 -2.60 1.16
CA ASP A 77 -11.42 -3.71 0.22
C ASP A 77 -11.58 -3.18 -1.21
N LEU A 78 -10.62 -3.52 -2.07
CA LEU A 78 -10.72 -3.30 -3.51
C LEU A 78 -10.88 -4.62 -4.24
N LYS A 79 -11.87 -4.68 -5.13
CA LYS A 79 -12.06 -5.80 -6.05
C LYS A 79 -11.09 -5.69 -7.23
N THR A 80 -9.84 -6.04 -6.96
CA THR A 80 -8.70 -6.03 -7.89
C THR A 80 -7.79 -7.21 -7.62
N GLY A 81 -6.94 -7.51 -8.59
CA GLY A 81 -5.76 -8.35 -8.44
C GLY A 81 -4.62 -7.63 -7.71
N HIS A 82 -3.39 -8.09 -7.93
CA HIS A 82 -2.22 -7.62 -7.18
C HIS A 82 -1.79 -6.18 -7.49
N MET A 83 -2.16 -5.65 -8.66
CA MET A 83 -1.68 -4.36 -9.15
C MET A 83 -2.81 -3.34 -9.34
N PRO A 84 -3.52 -2.93 -8.26
CA PRO A 84 -4.59 -1.93 -8.36
C PRO A 84 -4.10 -0.58 -8.90
N PHE A 85 -2.80 -0.28 -8.78
CA PHE A 85 -2.17 0.91 -9.35
C PHE A 85 -2.00 0.85 -10.88
N VAL A 86 -2.21 -0.31 -11.50
CA VAL A 86 -2.28 -0.49 -12.95
C VAL A 86 -3.73 -0.70 -13.40
N SER A 87 -4.46 -1.62 -12.76
CA SER A 87 -5.80 -2.00 -13.21
C SER A 87 -6.87 -0.96 -12.86
N GLN A 88 -6.77 -0.29 -11.71
CA GLN A 88 -7.75 0.70 -11.24
C GLN A 88 -7.09 1.92 -10.55
N PRO A 89 -6.14 2.63 -11.20
CA PRO A 89 -5.32 3.67 -10.57
C PRO A 89 -6.14 4.81 -9.95
N ARG A 90 -7.23 5.22 -10.61
CA ARG A 90 -8.10 6.30 -10.11
C ARG A 90 -8.81 5.91 -8.81
N VAL A 91 -9.36 4.70 -8.75
CA VAL A 91 -10.07 4.19 -7.56
C VAL A 91 -9.11 4.06 -6.38
N LEU A 92 -7.92 3.51 -6.63
CA LEU A 92 -6.87 3.43 -5.62
C LEU A 92 -6.49 4.83 -5.10
N ALA A 93 -6.26 5.79 -5.99
CA ALA A 93 -5.89 7.16 -5.62
C ALA A 93 -6.97 7.84 -4.76
N GLU A 94 -8.25 7.67 -5.10
CA GLU A 94 -9.38 8.20 -4.32
C GLU A 94 -9.39 7.65 -2.89
N HIS A 95 -9.11 6.36 -2.70
CA HIS A 95 -8.99 5.77 -1.36
C HIS A 95 -7.77 6.27 -0.60
N ILE A 96 -6.62 6.43 -1.26
CA ILE A 96 -5.42 7.00 -0.63
C ILE A 96 -5.70 8.42 -0.13
N ILE A 97 -6.32 9.26 -0.95
CA ILE A 97 -6.71 10.63 -0.57
C ILE A 97 -7.66 10.59 0.63
N LYS A 98 -8.68 9.72 0.60
CA LYS A 98 -9.63 9.56 1.71
C LYS A 98 -8.93 9.18 3.01
N PHE A 99 -7.96 8.26 2.99
CA PHE A 99 -7.17 7.92 4.17
C PHE A 99 -6.39 9.12 4.69
N ILE A 100 -5.68 9.83 3.81
CA ILE A 100 -4.90 11.02 4.17
C ILE A 100 -5.79 12.07 4.83
N ASP A 101 -6.91 12.41 4.20
CA ASP A 101 -7.86 13.40 4.74
C ASP A 101 -8.41 12.95 6.10
N GLY A 102 -8.74 11.66 6.23
CA GLY A 102 -9.20 11.06 7.48
C GLY A 102 -8.16 11.13 8.60
N PHE A 103 -6.89 10.91 8.29
CA PHE A 103 -5.79 11.06 9.25
C PHE A 103 -5.58 12.53 9.61
N MET A 104 -5.60 13.43 8.63
CA MET A 104 -5.37 14.86 8.85
C MET A 104 -6.46 15.50 9.70
N ALA A 105 -7.72 15.10 9.51
CA ALA A 105 -8.85 15.55 10.33
C ALA A 105 -8.73 15.13 11.81
N LYS A 106 -8.10 13.98 12.10
CA LYS A 106 -7.86 13.48 13.47
C LYS A 106 -6.69 14.19 14.17
N TRP A 107 -5.77 14.84 13.42
CA TRP A 107 -4.60 15.57 13.95
C TRP A 107 -4.46 17.01 13.41
N PRO A 108 -5.44 17.90 13.65
CA PRO A 108 -5.43 19.26 13.11
C PRO A 108 -4.28 20.14 13.63
N HIS A 109 -3.61 19.75 14.73
CA HIS A 109 -2.61 20.57 15.42
C HIS A 109 -1.14 20.29 15.04
N CYS A 110 -0.84 19.25 14.24
CA CYS A 110 0.55 18.87 13.96
C CYS A 110 1.29 19.85 13.04
N TRP A 111 0.58 20.73 12.31
CA TRP A 111 1.17 21.75 11.44
C TRP A 111 1.50 23.07 12.15
N LEU A 112 1.03 23.29 13.37
CA LEU A 112 1.19 24.58 14.07
C LEU A 112 2.45 24.67 14.95
N LEU A 113 3.28 23.62 15.03
CA LEU A 113 4.47 23.60 15.91
C LEU A 113 5.81 23.34 15.19
N GLY A 114 5.84 23.29 13.86
CA GLY A 114 7.10 23.28 13.10
C GLY A 114 7.32 24.64 12.43
N PRO A 115 8.54 25.22 12.46
CA PRO A 115 8.82 26.40 11.64
C PRO A 115 8.56 26.06 10.17
N PRO A 116 7.98 26.97 9.37
CA PRO A 116 7.74 26.72 7.96
C PRO A 116 9.04 26.29 7.29
N LEU A 117 9.01 25.17 6.56
CA LEU A 117 10.08 24.79 5.64
C LEU A 117 10.25 25.94 4.65
N LYS A 118 11.26 26.77 4.91
CA LYS A 118 11.69 27.80 3.97
C LYS A 118 12.35 27.08 2.81
N PHE A 119 11.59 26.89 1.74
CA PHE A 119 12.18 26.65 0.43
C PHE A 119 12.79 27.98 -0.02
N ASN A 120 14.10 28.11 0.08
CA ASN A 120 14.82 29.14 -0.66
C ASN A 120 14.87 28.66 -2.12
N ILE A 121 14.08 29.33 -2.96
CA ILE A 121 14.33 29.40 -4.41
C ILE A 121 15.36 30.50 -4.63
#